data_AF-A0A223GE43-F1
#
_entry.id   AF-A0A223GE43-F1
#
_cell.length_a   1.000
_cell.length_b   1.000
_cell.length_c   1.000
_cell.angle_alpha   90.00
_cell.angle_beta   90.00
_cell.angle_gamma   90.00
#
_symmetry.space_group_name_H-M   'P 1'
#
loop_
_entity.id
_entity.type
_entity.pdbx_description
1 polymer ?
#
loop_
_entity_poly.entity_id
_entity_poly.type
_entity_poly.pdbx_seq_one_letter_code
_entity_poly.pdbx_strand_id
1 'polypeptide(L)'
;PLRLPLQDVYKIGGLGTVPVGRVETGIIKAGMVVTFAPTNVTTEVKSVEMHHEQLESGQPGDNVGFNVKNVSVKDIRRGNVASDSKNDPAKEAASFTAQVIILNHPGQIGA
;
A
#
# COMPACT_ATOMS: atom_id res chain seq x y z
N PRO A 1 2.37 -9.07 -9.73
CA PRO A 1 1.07 -8.54 -9.21
C PRO A 1 1.33 -7.16 -8.58
N LEU A 2 0.29 -6.36 -8.29
CA LEU A 2 0.48 -5.06 -7.62
C LEU A 2 0.93 -5.24 -6.16
N ARG A 3 2.00 -4.56 -5.75
CA ARG A 3 2.38 -4.33 -4.35
C ARG A 3 2.78 -2.88 -4.17
N LEU A 4 2.01 -2.17 -3.34
CA LEU A 4 2.22 -0.76 -3.04
C LEU A 4 2.12 -0.56 -1.51
N PRO A 5 3.26 -0.62 -0.79
CA PRO A 5 3.32 -0.34 0.64
C PRO A 5 2.98 1.12 0.93
N LEU A 6 2.08 1.35 1.87
CA LEU A 6 1.64 2.69 2.26
C LEU A 6 2.69 3.37 3.13
N GLN A 7 3.11 4.56 2.72
CA GLN A 7 3.98 5.45 3.48
C GLN A 7 3.17 6.34 4.42
N ASP A 8 2.04 6.87 3.95
CA ASP A 8 1.12 7.71 4.74
C ASP A 8 -0.32 7.58 4.21
N VAL A 9 -1.29 8.03 5.02
CA VAL A 9 -2.71 8.06 4.66
C VAL A 9 -3.31 9.40 5.07
N TYR A 10 -3.85 10.14 4.10
CA TYR A 10 -4.42 11.47 4.33
C TYR A 10 -5.95 11.46 4.17
N LYS A 11 -6.62 12.36 4.91
CA LYS A 11 -8.01 12.74 4.66
C LYS A 11 -8.03 14.10 3.99
N ILE A 12 -8.35 14.14 2.70
CA ILE A 12 -8.41 15.37 1.92
C ILE A 12 -9.88 15.79 1.79
N GLY A 13 -10.20 17.03 2.16
CA GLY A 13 -11.55 17.58 2.02
C GLY A 13 -12.03 17.51 0.57
N GLY A 14 -13.24 17.02 0.35
CA GLY A 14 -13.84 16.87 -0.99
C GLY A 14 -13.38 15.63 -1.78
N LEU A 15 -12.16 15.13 -1.56
CA LEU A 15 -11.67 13.91 -2.23
C LEU A 15 -11.93 12.64 -1.42
N GLY A 16 -11.79 12.70 -0.09
CA GLY A 16 -11.90 11.54 0.79
C GLY A 16 -10.54 11.06 1.29
N THR A 17 -10.34 9.74 1.28
CA THR A 17 -9.12 9.11 1.81
C THR A 17 -8.11 8.91 0.68
N VAL A 18 -6.89 9.41 0.88
CA VAL A 18 -5.80 9.34 -0.10
C VAL A 18 -4.58 8.70 0.55
N PRO A 19 -4.35 7.39 0.33
CA PRO A 19 -3.10 6.74 0.67
C PRO A 19 -1.98 7.17 -0.28
N VAL A 20 -0.76 7.21 0.25
CA VAL A 20 0.45 7.56 -0.50
C VAL A 20 1.47 6.45 -0.29
N GLY A 21 2.18 6.06 -1.35
CA GLY A 21 3.24 5.09 -1.27
C GLY A 21 3.98 4.91 -2.59
N ARG A 22 5.01 4.05 -2.56
CA ARG A 22 5.76 3.68 -3.75
C ARG A 22 5.16 2.41 -4.36
N VAL A 23 5.00 2.39 -5.68
CA VAL A 23 4.70 1.15 -6.40
C VAL A 23 5.98 0.33 -6.44
N GLU A 24 6.02 -0.80 -5.73
CA GLU A 24 7.21 -1.68 -5.73
C GLU A 24 7.15 -2.67 -6.89
N THR A 25 5.95 -3.22 -7.14
CA THR A 25 5.71 -4.13 -8.28
C THR A 25 4.31 -3.95 -8.84
N GLY A 26 4.12 -4.31 -10.11
CA GLY A 26 2.84 -4.19 -10.80
C GLY A 26 2.49 -2.74 -11.16
N ILE A 27 1.21 -2.50 -11.41
CA ILE A 27 0.67 -1.20 -11.87
C ILE A 27 -0.56 -0.87 -11.05
N ILE A 28 -0.74 0.40 -10.71
CA ILE A 28 -1.98 0.94 -10.14
C ILE A 28 -2.63 1.91 -11.11
N LYS A 29 -3.95 1.83 -11.32
CA LYS A 29 -4.70 2.75 -12.17
C LYS A 29 -6.10 3.00 -11.60
N ALA A 30 -6.73 4.08 -12.06
CA ALA A 30 -8.13 4.35 -11.76
C ALA A 30 -9.03 3.17 -12.20
N GLY A 31 -10.08 2.89 -11.42
CA GLY A 31 -11.02 1.79 -11.64
C GLY A 31 -10.55 0.43 -11.16
N MET A 32 -9.29 0.27 -10.72
CA MET A 32 -8.85 -0.96 -10.09
C MET A 32 -9.53 -1.16 -8.74
N VAL A 33 -9.87 -2.41 -8.42
CA VAL A 33 -10.31 -2.80 -7.09
C VAL A 33 -9.10 -3.33 -6.33
N VAL A 34 -8.68 -2.60 -5.30
CA VAL A 34 -7.51 -2.92 -4.48
C VAL A 34 -7.92 -3.45 -3.12
N THR A 35 -7.09 -4.31 -2.54
CA THR A 35 -7.22 -4.81 -1.17
C THR A 35 -6.00 -4.43 -0.35
N PHE A 36 -6.23 -3.99 0.89
CA PHE A 36 -5.20 -3.58 1.83
C PHE A 36 -4.93 -4.67 2.88
N ALA A 37 -3.73 -5.24 2.85
CA ALA A 37 -3.26 -6.15 3.89
C ALA A 37 -2.61 -5.38 5.05
N PRO A 38 -2.73 -5.85 6.30
CA PRO A 38 -3.43 -7.06 6.74
C PRO A 38 -4.93 -6.87 7.00
N THR A 39 -5.45 -5.64 6.88
CA THR A 39 -6.83 -5.30 7.27
C THR A 39 -7.93 -5.92 6.42
N ASN A 40 -7.59 -6.45 5.24
CA ASN A 40 -8.50 -7.02 4.24
C ASN A 40 -9.62 -6.07 3.78
N VAL A 41 -9.39 -4.76 3.90
CA VAL A 41 -10.30 -3.73 3.35
C VAL A 41 -10.13 -3.71 1.83
N THR A 42 -11.24 -3.80 1.10
CA THR A 42 -11.27 -3.79 -0.37
C THR A 42 -12.05 -2.58 -0.87
N THR A 43 -11.51 -1.88 -1.87
CA THR A 43 -12.12 -0.67 -2.44
C THR A 43 -11.70 -0.44 -3.88
N GLU A 44 -12.49 0.35 -4.61
CA GLU A 44 -12.14 0.90 -5.91
C GLU A 44 -11.21 2.12 -5.78
N VAL A 45 -10.19 2.20 -6.65
CA VAL A 45 -9.32 3.36 -6.84
C VAL A 45 -10.01 4.35 -7.78
N LYS A 46 -10.18 5.60 -7.34
CA LYS A 46 -10.82 6.69 -8.09
C LYS A 46 -9.86 7.40 -9.03
N SER A 47 -8.69 7.76 -8.53
CA SER A 47 -7.64 8.48 -9.25
C SER A 47 -6.29 8.06 -8.72
N VAL A 48 -5.26 8.25 -9.53
CA VAL A 48 -3.85 8.10 -9.17
C VAL A 48 -3.17 9.41 -9.57
N GLU A 49 -2.35 9.96 -8.67
CA GLU A 49 -1.72 11.26 -8.82
C GLU A 49 -0.26 11.19 -8.36
N MET A 50 0.62 11.93 -9.04
CA MET A 50 2.02 12.10 -8.66
C MET A 50 2.38 13.58 -8.84
N HIS A 51 2.99 14.19 -7.81
CA HIS A 51 3.38 15.60 -7.84
C HIS A 51 2.26 16.59 -8.25
N HIS A 52 1.01 16.30 -7.86
CA HIS A 52 -0.21 17.07 -8.21
C HIS A 52 -0.67 16.95 -9.67
N GLU A 53 -0.12 16.00 -10.44
CA GLU A 53 -0.60 15.67 -11.78
C GLU A 53 -1.32 14.32 -11.75
N GLN A 54 -2.46 14.24 -12.42
CA GLN A 54 -3.20 12.99 -12.55
C GLN A 54 -2.50 12.07 -13.55
N LEU A 55 -2.31 10.82 -13.14
CA LEU A 55 -1.72 9.77 -13.97
C LEU A 55 -2.81 8.84 -14.48
N GLU A 56 -2.63 8.33 -15.70
CA GLU A 56 -3.42 7.20 -16.20
C GLU A 56 -3.11 5.93 -15.38
N SER A 57 -1.84 5.75 -15.03
CA SER A 57 -1.37 4.66 -14.18
C SER A 57 -0.06 5.01 -13.48
N GLY A 58 0.16 4.45 -12.29
CA GLY A 58 1.45 4.45 -11.58
C GLY A 58 2.21 3.16 -11.84
N GLN A 59 3.48 3.27 -12.16
CA GLN A 59 4.40 2.20 -12.54
C GLN A 59 5.42 1.93 -11.42
N PRO A 60 6.13 0.78 -11.44
CA PRO A 60 7.16 0.50 -10.43
C PRO A 60 8.20 1.62 -10.32
N GLY A 61 8.44 2.09 -9.10
CA GLY A 61 9.31 3.22 -8.79
C GLY A 61 8.57 4.53 -8.51
N ASP A 62 7.35 4.70 -9.02
CA ASP A 62 6.57 5.93 -8.84
C ASP A 62 6.10 6.06 -7.39
N ASN A 63 6.21 7.27 -6.84
CA ASN A 63 5.63 7.62 -5.55
C ASN A 63 4.29 8.32 -5.83
N VAL A 64 3.19 7.61 -5.59
CA VAL A 64 1.85 8.04 -5.99
C VAL A 64 0.96 8.24 -4.77
N GLY A 65 0.10 9.24 -4.84
CA GLY A 65 -1.13 9.31 -4.06
C GLY A 65 -2.28 8.72 -4.88
N PHE A 66 -3.20 8.00 -4.25
CA PHE A 66 -4.36 7.47 -4.95
C PHE A 66 -5.62 7.62 -4.11
N ASN A 67 -6.72 8.06 -4.71
CA ASN A 67 -7.98 8.26 -4.00
C ASN A 67 -8.78 6.95 -3.95
N VAL A 68 -9.34 6.62 -2.78
CA VAL A 68 -10.21 5.46 -2.58
C VAL A 68 -11.56 5.83 -1.96
N LYS A 69 -12.61 5.11 -2.36
CA LYS A 69 -13.98 5.30 -1.86
C LYS A 69 -14.24 4.56 -0.57
N ASN A 70 -15.09 5.12 0.30
CA ASN A 70 -15.70 4.42 1.44
C ASN A 70 -14.71 3.75 2.41
N VAL A 71 -13.46 4.19 2.44
CA VAL A 71 -12.45 3.75 3.41
C VAL A 71 -12.13 4.94 4.30
N SER A 72 -12.16 4.75 5.61
CA SER A 72 -11.72 5.74 6.58
C SER A 72 -10.21 5.70 6.73
N VAL A 73 -9.60 6.85 7.05
CA VAL A 73 -8.18 6.91 7.45
C VAL A 73 -7.85 6.10 8.71
N LYS A 74 -8.87 5.63 9.45
CA LYS A 74 -8.69 4.71 10.58
C LYS A 74 -8.61 3.24 10.16
N ASP A 75 -9.11 2.90 8.98
CA ASP A 75 -9.21 1.52 8.50
C ASP A 75 -7.91 1.04 7.86
N ILE A 76 -7.06 1.99 7.42
CA ILE A 76 -5.77 1.74 6.79
C ILE A 76 -4.72 2.70 7.34
N ARG A 77 -3.46 2.28 7.37
CA ARG A 77 -2.35 3.05 7.93
C ARG A 77 -1.04 2.78 7.21
N ARG A 78 -0.02 3.59 7.52
CA ARG A 78 1.38 3.35 7.15
C ARG A 78 1.80 1.90 7.44
N GLY A 79 2.49 1.29 6.48
CA GLY A 79 2.94 -0.09 6.54
C GLY A 79 1.92 -1.13 6.05
N ASN A 80 0.66 -0.76 5.82
CA ASN A 80 -0.26 -1.64 5.07
C ASN A 80 0.19 -1.77 3.62
N VAL A 81 -0.22 -2.84 2.95
CA VAL A 81 0.16 -3.11 1.55
C VAL A 81 -1.10 -3.14 0.70
N ALA A 82 -1.21 -2.20 -0.24
CA ALA A 82 -2.23 -2.23 -1.28
C ALA A 82 -1.83 -3.22 -2.38
N SER A 83 -2.80 -3.98 -2.87
CA SER A 83 -2.63 -4.99 -3.91
C SER A 83 -3.90 -5.10 -4.76
N ASP A 84 -3.79 -5.63 -5.97
CA ASP A 84 -4.96 -5.89 -6.81
C ASP A 84 -5.78 -7.03 -6.20
N SER A 85 -7.06 -6.78 -5.91
CA SER A 85 -7.99 -7.76 -5.32
C SER A 85 -8.17 -9.02 -6.18
N LYS A 86 -7.94 -8.94 -7.50
CA LYS A 86 -8.17 -10.02 -8.45
C LYS A 86 -6.90 -10.73 -8.91
N ASN A 87 -5.72 -10.22 -8.55
CA ASN A 87 -4.45 -10.75 -9.03
C ASN A 87 -3.45 -10.90 -7.88
N ASP A 88 -3.55 -12.05 -7.19
CA ASP A 88 -2.72 -12.40 -6.03
C ASP A 88 -2.72 -11.28 -4.96
N PRO A 89 -3.86 -11.04 -4.28
CA PRO A 89 -3.95 -10.02 -3.24
C PRO A 89 -3.01 -10.34 -2.08
N ALA A 90 -2.38 -9.30 -1.53
CA ALA A 90 -1.54 -9.39 -0.35
C ALA A 90 -2.35 -9.87 0.86
N LYS A 91 -1.70 -10.60 1.76
CA LYS A 91 -2.32 -11.20 2.94
C LYS A 91 -1.48 -10.92 4.18
N GLU A 92 -2.13 -11.01 5.34
CA GLU A 92 -1.44 -11.03 6.62
C GLU A 92 -0.50 -12.24 6.71
N ALA A 93 0.70 -12.02 7.24
CA ALA A 93 1.64 -13.08 7.57
C ALA A 93 1.61 -13.31 9.09
N ALA A 94 1.12 -14.47 9.53
CA ALA A 94 1.17 -14.85 10.94
C ALA A 94 2.61 -15.15 11.40
N SER A 95 3.40 -15.77 10.52
CA SER A 95 4.81 -16.08 10.74
C SER A 95 5.50 -16.27 9.40
N PHE A 96 6.81 -16.07 9.34
CA PHE A 96 7.64 -16.37 8.18
C PHE A 96 9.02 -16.84 8.61
N THR A 97 9.62 -17.73 7.82
CA THR A 97 11.02 -18.13 8.00
C THR A 97 11.91 -17.15 7.25
N ALA A 98 12.95 -16.64 7.91
CA ALA A 98 13.90 -15.71 7.31
C ALA A 98 15.34 -16.16 7.56
N GLN A 99 16.20 -15.89 6.58
CA GLN A 99 17.64 -15.93 6.79
C GLN A 99 18.08 -14.57 7.29
N VAL A 100 18.80 -14.55 8.42
CA VAL A 100 19.27 -13.31 9.06
C VAL A 100 20.78 -13.30 9.17
N ILE A 101 21.37 -12.12 9.06
CA ILE A 101 22.79 -11.87 9.36
C ILE A 101 22.81 -10.98 10.60
N ILE A 102 23.51 -11.43 11.65
CA ILE A 102 23.64 -10.66 12.89
C ILE A 102 24.82 -9.70 12.75
N LEU A 103 24.54 -8.41 12.83
CA LEU A 103 25.56 -7.36 12.84
C LEU A 103 26.17 -7.23 14.23
N ASN A 104 27.38 -6.66 14.31
CA ASN A 104 28.03 -6.43 15.60
C ASN A 104 27.17 -5.54 16.50
N HIS A 105 26.77 -6.05 17.66
CA HIS A 105 25.98 -5.33 18.64
C HIS A 105 26.36 -5.77 20.07
N PRO A 106 26.25 -4.90 21.08
CA PRO A 106 26.76 -5.18 22.43
C PRO A 106 25.87 -6.14 23.24
N GLY A 107 24.83 -6.71 22.64
CA GLY A 107 23.82 -7.51 23.32
C GLY A 107 23.84 -8.97 22.89
N GLN A 108 22.89 -9.74 23.42
CA GLN A 108 22.61 -11.11 22.99
C GLN A 108 21.20 -11.16 22.37
N ILE A 109 21.02 -12.02 21.37
CA ILE A 109 19.71 -12.35 20.83
C ILE A 109 19.30 -13.68 21.46
N GLY A 110 18.36 -13.64 22.39
CA GLY A 110 17.76 -14.81 23.02
C GLY A 110 16.50 -15.26 22.30
N ALA A 111 16.10 -16.51 22.54
CA ALA A 111 14.79 -17.05 22.17
C ALA A 111 13.72 -16.64 23.19
#